data_AF-A0A2N6BM75-F1
#
_entry.id   AF-A0A2N6BM75-F1
#
_cell.length_a   1.000
_cell.length_b   1.000
_cell.length_c   1.000
_cell.angle_alpha   90.00
_cell.angle_beta   90.00
_cell.angle_gamma   90.00
#
_symmetry.space_group_name_H-M   'P 1'
#
loop_
_entity.id
_entity.type
_entity.pdbx_description
1 polymer ?
#
loop_
_entity_poly.entity_id
_entity_poly.type
_entity_poly.pdbx_seq_one_letter_code
_entity_poly.pdbx_strand_id
1 'polypeptide(L)'
;MSDITLKINGTEVTVEAGTMVLDAARKAGAEIPTLCNLEGLEPFGACRLCVVEIVRGGRSRIVASCLYPVENGIDVLTESEKVVRYRRTILELLKARWPLIDKKLLEKYGVPADRMVPRDNFCIMCGICVRHCSERRKENVLGFVGRGIERQVVSYTVRAKKVCPECFDKELSCLRFCPTGVIVNDCATVCPASRDEEAFAKPVRVRDDDNAAAVKKSLGDA
;
A
#
# COMPACT_ATOMS: atom_id res chain seq x y z
N MET A 1 -13.01 -17.07 22.96
CA MET A 1 -12.05 -17.09 21.84
C MET A 1 -10.72 -17.58 22.37
N SER A 2 -9.96 -18.38 21.61
CA SER A 2 -8.67 -18.91 22.07
C SER A 2 -7.56 -17.91 21.83
N ASP A 3 -6.77 -17.61 22.86
CA ASP A 3 -5.58 -16.76 22.73
C ASP A 3 -4.42 -17.56 22.13
N ILE A 4 -3.60 -16.86 21.34
CA ILE A 4 -2.41 -17.41 20.66
C ILE A 4 -1.19 -16.66 21.16
N THR A 5 -0.18 -17.41 21.62
CA THR A 5 1.11 -16.87 22.00
C THR A 5 2.13 -17.07 20.88
N LEU A 6 2.88 -16.02 20.57
CA LEU A 6 3.95 -16.00 19.57
C LEU A 6 5.14 -15.19 20.08
N LYS A 7 6.28 -15.30 19.40
CA LYS A 7 7.46 -14.46 19.64
C LYS A 7 7.64 -13.47 18.51
N ILE A 8 7.95 -12.22 18.85
CA ILE A 8 8.27 -11.15 17.91
C ILE A 8 9.58 -10.53 18.36
N ASN A 9 10.64 -10.72 17.57
CA ASN A 9 12.01 -10.31 17.90
C ASN A 9 12.46 -10.78 19.31
N GLY A 10 12.03 -11.98 19.72
CA GLY A 10 12.31 -12.54 21.04
C GLY A 10 11.34 -12.12 22.16
N THR A 11 10.48 -11.12 21.94
CA THR A 11 9.44 -10.72 22.90
C THR A 11 8.22 -11.63 22.76
N GLU A 12 7.75 -12.22 23.86
CA GLU A 12 6.51 -13.00 23.87
C GLU A 12 5.30 -12.07 23.86
N VAL A 13 4.34 -12.39 23.00
CA VAL A 13 3.13 -11.60 22.79
C VAL A 13 1.95 -12.57 22.72
N THR A 14 0.87 -12.23 23.41
CA THR A 14 -0.38 -12.98 23.38
C THR A 14 -1.46 -12.12 22.74
N VAL A 15 -2.11 -12.65 21.71
CA VAL A 15 -3.20 -11.98 20.99
C VAL A 15 -4.32 -12.95 20.70
N GLU A 16 -5.51 -12.42 20.42
CA GLU A 16 -6.66 -13.21 20.01
C GLU A 16 -6.39 -13.93 18.68
N ALA A 17 -6.87 -15.17 18.57
CA ALA A 17 -6.85 -15.91 17.32
C ALA A 17 -7.50 -15.11 16.17
N GLY A 18 -6.86 -15.12 15.00
CA GLY A 18 -7.30 -14.35 13.83
C GLY A 18 -6.67 -12.95 13.71
N THR A 19 -5.96 -12.47 14.74
CA THR A 19 -5.17 -11.24 14.65
C THR A 19 -4.09 -11.39 13.56
N MET A 20 -3.84 -10.35 12.77
CA MET A 20 -2.76 -10.35 11.77
C MET A 20 -1.41 -10.11 12.45
N VAL A 21 -0.34 -10.70 11.91
CA VAL A 21 1.02 -10.54 12.44
C VAL A 21 1.44 -9.06 12.49
N LEU A 22 0.99 -8.23 11.56
CA LEU A 22 1.27 -6.79 11.57
C LEU A 22 0.71 -6.12 12.84
N ASP A 23 -0.52 -6.44 13.22
CA ASP A 23 -1.17 -5.83 14.38
C ASP A 23 -0.59 -6.37 15.69
N ALA A 24 -0.26 -7.67 15.72
CA ALA A 24 0.46 -8.26 16.84
C ALA A 24 1.85 -7.61 17.04
N ALA A 25 2.59 -7.37 15.96
CA ALA A 25 3.88 -6.70 16.00
C ALA A 25 3.77 -5.25 16.52
N ARG A 26 2.76 -4.50 16.06
CA ARG A 26 2.48 -3.15 16.56
C ARG A 26 2.16 -3.14 18.06
N LYS A 27 1.35 -4.10 18.54
CA LYS A 27 1.07 -4.28 19.97
C LYS A 27 2.33 -4.58 20.79
N ALA A 28 3.31 -5.26 20.19
CA ALA A 28 4.60 -5.58 20.80
C ALA A 28 5.61 -4.43 20.75
N GLY A 29 5.25 -3.28 20.16
CA GLY A 29 6.17 -2.16 19.94
C GLY A 29 7.15 -2.35 18.79
N ALA A 30 6.97 -3.38 17.95
CA ALA A 30 7.79 -3.59 16.77
C ALA A 30 7.28 -2.76 15.58
N GLU A 31 8.12 -1.87 15.08
CA GLU A 31 7.81 -1.04 13.92
C GLU A 31 8.01 -1.81 12.61
N ILE A 32 6.91 -1.97 11.85
CA ILE A 32 6.92 -2.57 10.51
C ILE A 32 6.42 -1.53 9.51
N PRO A 33 7.22 -1.12 8.51
CA PRO A 33 6.83 -0.09 7.56
C PRO A 33 5.71 -0.57 6.63
N THR A 34 4.73 0.31 6.38
CA THR A 34 3.58 0.03 5.51
C THR A 34 3.20 1.27 4.70
N LEU A 35 2.93 1.10 3.40
CA LEU A 35 2.38 2.19 2.55
C LEU A 35 0.95 1.96 2.05
N CYS A 36 0.49 0.70 2.08
CA CYS A 36 -0.87 0.36 1.64
C CYS A 36 -1.80 -0.07 2.78
N ASN A 37 -1.32 -0.04 4.03
CA ASN A 37 -2.16 -0.35 5.18
C ASN A 37 -2.70 0.97 5.74
N LEU A 38 -4.02 1.07 5.87
CA LEU A 38 -4.69 2.23 6.47
C LEU A 38 -5.67 1.70 7.50
N GLU A 39 -5.66 2.27 8.70
CA GLU A 39 -6.58 1.88 9.77
C GLU A 39 -8.03 2.03 9.31
N GLY A 40 -8.84 1.02 9.59
CA GLY A 40 -10.23 0.98 9.18
C GLY A 40 -10.47 0.54 7.73
N LEU A 41 -9.47 0.15 6.96
CA LEU A 41 -9.66 -0.57 5.70
C LEU A 41 -9.19 -2.02 5.83
N GLU A 42 -9.79 -2.94 5.08
CA GLU A 42 -9.32 -4.33 5.05
C GLU A 42 -7.91 -4.42 4.46
N PRO A 43 -6.99 -5.28 4.95
CA PRO A 43 -5.62 -5.32 4.46
C PRO A 43 -5.53 -5.70 2.98
N PHE A 44 -4.69 -5.00 2.21
CA PHE A 44 -4.57 -5.20 0.76
C PHE A 44 -3.27 -5.87 0.31
N GLY A 45 -2.17 -5.68 1.05
CA GLY A 45 -0.90 -6.34 0.78
C GLY A 45 -0.17 -5.97 -0.51
N ALA A 46 -0.51 -4.84 -1.17
CA ALA A 46 0.12 -4.43 -2.42
C ALA A 46 1.54 -3.86 -2.29
N CYS A 47 1.82 -3.08 -1.23
CA CYS A 47 3.13 -2.41 -1.12
C CYS A 47 4.29 -3.34 -0.76
N ARG A 48 4.00 -4.52 -0.18
CA ARG A 48 4.96 -5.54 0.28
C ARG A 48 6.02 -5.09 1.29
N LEU A 49 6.03 -3.85 1.79
CA LEU A 49 7.01 -3.40 2.79
C LEU A 49 6.88 -4.13 4.15
N CYS A 50 5.68 -4.59 4.47
CA CYS A 50 5.38 -5.36 5.67
C CYS A 50 5.89 -6.82 5.64
N VAL A 51 6.88 -7.13 4.80
CA VAL A 51 7.51 -8.45 4.83
C VAL A 51 8.20 -8.69 6.16
N VAL A 52 8.03 -9.90 6.69
CA VAL A 52 8.67 -10.40 7.91
C VAL A 52 9.11 -11.85 7.68
N GLU A 53 10.10 -12.30 8.45
CA GLU A 53 10.53 -13.69 8.45
C GLU A 53 9.84 -14.43 9.59
N ILE A 54 9.13 -15.50 9.26
CA ILE A 54 8.53 -16.41 10.24
C ILE A 54 9.42 -17.64 10.33
N VAL A 55 9.83 -17.98 11.55
CA VAL A 55 10.61 -19.17 11.88
C VAL A 55 9.73 -20.14 12.68
N ARG A 56 9.73 -21.41 12.26
CA ARG A 56 9.04 -22.51 12.96
C ARG A 56 9.78 -23.82 12.74
N GLY A 57 10.18 -24.49 13.81
CA GLY A 57 10.82 -25.81 13.75
C GLY A 57 12.05 -25.87 12.84
N GLY A 58 12.92 -24.84 12.90
CA GLY A 58 14.13 -24.75 12.08
C GLY A 58 13.92 -24.36 10.62
N ARG A 59 12.68 -24.21 10.15
CA ARG A 59 12.35 -23.67 8.82
C ARG A 59 11.95 -22.21 8.92
N SER A 60 12.33 -21.43 7.91
CA SER A 60 11.95 -20.02 7.82
C SER A 60 11.25 -19.72 6.50
N ARG A 61 10.31 -18.78 6.51
CA ARG A 61 9.66 -18.25 5.31
C ARG A 61 9.41 -16.76 5.41
N ILE A 62 9.44 -16.06 4.28
CA ILE A 62 9.07 -14.65 4.19
C ILE A 62 7.58 -14.52 3.88
N VAL A 63 6.86 -13.76 4.68
CA VAL A 63 5.43 -13.50 4.50
C VAL A 63 5.13 -12.01 4.61
N ALA A 64 3.97 -11.57 4.13
CA ALA A 64 3.48 -10.23 4.41
C ALA A 64 2.68 -10.24 5.71
N SER A 65 3.15 -9.50 6.72
CA SER A 65 2.55 -9.51 8.05
C SER A 65 1.11 -8.98 8.08
N CYS A 66 0.73 -8.11 7.12
CA CYS A 66 -0.62 -7.56 7.03
C CYS A 66 -1.69 -8.55 6.56
N LEU A 67 -1.31 -9.68 5.96
CA LEU A 67 -2.23 -10.69 5.42
C LEU A 67 -2.03 -12.07 6.05
N TYR A 68 -1.15 -12.16 7.05
CA TYR A 68 -0.78 -13.42 7.66
C TYR A 68 -1.36 -13.47 9.08
N PRO A 69 -2.32 -14.37 9.38
CA PRO A 69 -2.86 -14.52 10.72
C PRO A 69 -1.82 -15.13 11.66
N VAL A 70 -1.84 -14.74 12.93
CA VAL A 70 -0.93 -15.33 13.93
C VAL A 70 -1.16 -16.83 14.10
N GLU A 71 -0.07 -17.56 14.34
CA GLU A 71 -0.09 -19.00 14.63
C GLU A 71 0.65 -19.24 15.95
N ASN A 72 0.27 -20.30 16.68
CA ASN A 72 0.92 -20.61 17.94
C ASN A 72 2.34 -21.14 17.73
N GLY A 73 3.29 -20.64 18.52
CA GLY A 73 4.68 -21.11 18.53
C GLY A 73 5.50 -20.70 17.30
N ILE A 74 5.07 -19.66 16.58
CA ILE A 74 5.91 -19.01 15.57
C ILE A 74 6.82 -17.96 16.21
N ASP A 75 8.00 -17.78 15.64
CA ASP A 75 8.89 -16.66 15.93
C ASP A 75 8.97 -15.73 14.72
N VAL A 76 8.70 -14.45 14.94
CA VAL A 76 8.62 -13.42 13.90
C VAL A 76 9.84 -12.50 14.03
N LEU A 77 10.67 -12.50 13.00
CA LEU A 77 11.83 -11.62 12.88
C LEU A 77 11.48 -10.48 11.92
N THR A 78 11.46 -9.24 12.42
CA THR A 78 11.04 -8.07 11.64
C THR A 78 12.18 -7.36 10.92
N GLU A 79 13.44 -7.66 11.28
CA GLU A 79 14.65 -7.02 10.73
C GLU A 79 15.79 -8.04 10.48
N SER A 80 15.45 -9.27 10.09
CA SER A 80 16.47 -10.25 9.66
C SER A 80 17.20 -9.81 8.38
N GLU A 81 18.37 -10.37 8.10
CA GLU A 81 19.14 -10.03 6.89
C GLU A 81 18.30 -10.22 5.60
N LYS A 82 17.48 -11.29 5.57
CA LYS A 82 16.55 -11.53 4.45
C LYS A 82 15.52 -10.41 4.35
N VAL A 83 14.87 -10.06 5.46
CA VAL A 83 13.82 -9.01 5.48
C VAL A 83 14.38 -7.67 5.03
N VAL A 84 15.55 -7.27 5.55
CA VAL A 84 16.24 -6.03 5.16
C VAL A 84 16.53 -6.02 3.66
N ARG A 85 17.04 -7.13 3.10
CA ARG A 85 17.31 -7.27 1.65
C ARG A 85 16.05 -7.16 0.80
N TYR A 86 14.94 -7.79 1.22
CA TYR A 86 13.65 -7.67 0.52
C TYR A 86 13.12 -6.24 0.58
N ARG A 87 13.11 -5.60 1.76
CA ARG A 87 12.64 -4.22 1.91
C ARG A 87 13.45 -3.24 1.07
N ARG A 88 14.79 -3.38 1.03
CA ARG A 88 15.65 -2.57 0.15
C ARG A 88 15.21 -2.67 -1.30
N THR A 89 15.04 -3.89 -1.82
CA THR A 89 14.64 -4.11 -3.22
C THR A 89 13.24 -3.55 -3.52
N ILE A 90 12.30 -3.70 -2.59
CA ILE A 90 10.95 -3.15 -2.72
C ILE A 90 11.00 -1.61 -2.72
N LEU A 91 11.80 -1.00 -1.84
CA LEU A 91 11.97 0.45 -1.78
C LEU A 91 12.63 1.01 -3.04
N GLU A 92 13.60 0.30 -3.64
CA GLU A 92 14.17 0.67 -4.95
C GLU A 92 13.08 0.76 -6.03
N LEU A 93 12.20 -0.24 -6.10
CA LEU A 93 11.09 -0.26 -7.06
C LEU A 93 10.03 0.80 -6.78
N LEU A 94 9.71 1.04 -5.49
CA LEU A 94 8.77 2.08 -5.08
C LEU A 94 9.32 3.47 -5.35
N LYS A 95 10.60 3.72 -5.06
CA LYS A 95 11.29 4.98 -5.35
C LYS A 95 11.31 5.29 -6.84
N ALA A 96 11.51 4.26 -7.67
CA ALA A 96 11.43 4.41 -9.13
C ALA A 96 10.06 4.93 -9.58
N ARG A 97 8.96 4.53 -8.92
CA ARG A 97 7.62 5.09 -9.18
C ARG A 97 7.43 6.45 -8.54
N TRP A 98 7.75 6.57 -7.26
CA TRP A 98 7.51 7.76 -6.46
C TRP A 98 8.82 8.22 -5.78
N PRO A 99 9.55 9.16 -6.41
CA PRO A 99 10.84 9.63 -5.92
C PRO A 99 10.80 10.32 -4.56
N LEU A 100 9.61 10.78 -4.14
CA LEU A 100 9.39 11.45 -2.86
C LEU A 100 9.05 10.50 -1.72
N ILE A 101 9.32 9.20 -1.85
CA ILE A 101 9.24 8.29 -0.70
C ILE A 101 10.10 8.79 0.47
N ASP A 102 9.70 8.47 1.71
CA ASP A 102 10.38 8.98 2.91
C ASP A 102 11.90 8.69 2.90
N LYS A 103 12.69 9.77 3.05
CA LYS A 103 14.16 9.71 3.04
C LYS A 103 14.70 8.91 4.21
N LYS A 104 14.09 9.02 5.41
CA LYS A 104 14.52 8.25 6.58
C LYS A 104 14.37 6.75 6.32
N LEU A 105 13.25 6.36 5.72
CA LEU A 105 13.00 4.98 5.33
C LEU A 105 14.02 4.47 4.29
N LEU A 106 14.39 5.28 3.29
CA LEU A 106 15.41 4.93 2.30
C LEU A 106 16.79 4.74 2.94
N GLU A 107 17.18 5.66 3.84
CA GLU A 107 18.45 5.62 4.58
C GLU A 107 18.52 4.40 5.49
N LYS A 108 17.46 4.11 6.26
CA LYS A 108 17.37 2.95 7.15
C LYS A 108 17.69 1.63 6.45
N TYR A 109 17.22 1.46 5.22
CA TYR A 109 17.44 0.23 4.45
C TYR A 109 18.62 0.31 3.46
N GLY A 110 19.34 1.43 3.42
CA GLY A 110 20.49 1.63 2.54
C GLY A 110 20.14 1.50 1.06
N VAL A 111 19.06 2.17 0.64
CA VAL A 111 18.56 2.11 -0.74
C VAL A 111 19.46 2.93 -1.67
N PRO A 112 20.03 2.35 -2.74
CA PRO A 112 20.91 3.07 -3.66
C PRO A 112 20.15 4.18 -4.39
N ALA A 113 20.89 5.24 -4.77
CA ALA A 113 20.28 6.39 -5.42
C ALA A 113 19.70 6.04 -6.80
N ASP A 114 20.48 5.36 -7.65
CA ASP A 114 20.29 5.40 -9.11
C ASP A 114 20.23 4.03 -9.80
N ARG A 115 19.93 2.96 -9.06
CA ARG A 115 19.88 1.60 -9.63
C ARG A 115 18.71 1.35 -10.58
N MET A 116 17.57 2.02 -10.34
CA MET A 116 16.33 1.83 -11.10
C MET A 116 16.03 3.07 -11.94
N VAL A 117 15.56 2.86 -13.16
CA VAL A 117 15.11 3.94 -14.04
C VAL A 117 13.83 4.57 -13.45
N PRO A 118 13.81 5.89 -13.20
CA PRO A 118 12.61 6.58 -12.75
C PRO A 118 11.45 6.38 -13.73
N ARG A 119 10.26 6.20 -13.19
CA ARG A 119 9.00 6.07 -13.94
C ARG A 119 8.28 7.40 -13.90
N ASP A 120 7.47 7.60 -14.93
CA ASP A 120 6.64 8.78 -15.15
C ASP A 120 5.25 8.66 -14.48
N ASN A 121 5.08 7.70 -13.54
CA ASN A 121 3.84 7.45 -12.82
C ASN A 121 4.09 7.33 -11.31
N PHE A 122 3.59 8.32 -10.57
CA PHE A 122 3.73 8.41 -9.11
C PHE A 122 2.75 7.53 -8.33
N CYS A 123 1.75 6.91 -8.99
CA CYS A 123 0.85 5.97 -8.31
C CYS A 123 1.59 4.66 -7.99
N ILE A 124 1.73 4.37 -6.70
CA ILE A 124 2.32 3.11 -6.19
C ILE A 124 1.31 1.96 -6.12
N MET A 125 0.10 2.14 -6.65
CA MET A 125 -0.96 1.12 -6.69
C MET A 125 -1.32 0.57 -5.29
N CYS A 126 -1.33 1.43 -4.27
CA CYS A 126 -1.66 1.05 -2.89
C CYS A 126 -3.14 0.71 -2.68
N GLY A 127 -4.02 1.11 -3.61
CA GLY A 127 -5.45 0.81 -3.56
C GLY A 127 -6.22 1.44 -2.41
N ILE A 128 -5.64 2.37 -1.65
CA ILE A 128 -6.32 3.03 -0.52
C ILE A 128 -7.52 3.82 -1.01
N CYS A 129 -7.39 4.60 -2.09
CA CYS A 129 -8.50 5.38 -2.65
C CYS A 129 -9.64 4.49 -3.16
N VAL A 130 -9.33 3.40 -3.87
CA VAL A 130 -10.30 2.42 -4.38
C VAL A 130 -11.04 1.76 -3.22
N ARG A 131 -10.31 1.26 -2.22
CA ARG A 131 -10.88 0.60 -1.05
C ARG A 131 -11.69 1.55 -0.17
N HIS A 132 -11.22 2.77 0.05
CA HIS A 132 -12.01 3.76 0.78
C HIS A 132 -13.33 4.06 0.06
N CYS A 133 -13.30 4.16 -1.28
CA CYS A 133 -14.49 4.35 -2.09
C CYS A 133 -15.48 3.18 -2.01
N SER A 134 -14.99 1.93 -2.01
CA SER A 134 -15.85 0.74 -1.95
C SER A 134 -16.29 0.35 -0.55
N GLU A 135 -15.39 0.32 0.43
CA GLU A 135 -15.61 -0.19 1.78
C GLU A 135 -16.26 0.86 2.70
N ARG A 136 -15.83 2.12 2.60
CA ARG A 136 -16.32 3.20 3.48
C ARG A 136 -17.44 4.02 2.87
N ARG A 137 -17.25 4.50 1.64
CA ARG A 137 -18.25 5.31 0.95
C ARG A 137 -19.35 4.47 0.29
N LYS A 138 -19.07 3.20 -0.07
CA LYS A 138 -19.98 2.28 -0.79
C LYS A 138 -20.42 2.78 -2.17
N GLU A 139 -19.68 3.74 -2.75
CA GLU A 139 -20.05 4.35 -4.02
C GLU A 139 -19.47 3.62 -5.22
N ASN A 140 -18.31 2.97 -5.06
CA ASN A 140 -17.62 2.20 -6.12
C ASN A 140 -17.38 3.03 -7.39
N VAL A 141 -17.06 4.31 -7.25
CA VAL A 141 -16.72 5.21 -8.37
C VAL A 141 -15.25 5.14 -8.74
N LEU A 142 -14.38 4.64 -7.87
CA LEU A 142 -12.97 4.37 -8.16
C LEU A 142 -12.73 2.89 -8.37
N GLY A 143 -11.87 2.53 -9.33
CA GLY A 143 -11.58 1.14 -9.64
C GLY A 143 -10.20 0.93 -10.26
N PHE A 144 -9.81 -0.34 -10.35
CA PHE A 144 -8.62 -0.75 -11.09
C PHE A 144 -9.01 -1.22 -12.50
N VAL A 145 -8.31 -0.73 -13.51
CA VAL A 145 -8.45 -1.16 -14.91
C VAL A 145 -7.06 -1.54 -15.45
N GLY A 146 -7.01 -2.45 -16.42
CA GLY A 146 -5.77 -2.93 -17.02
C GLY A 146 -5.14 -4.11 -16.26
N ARG A 147 -4.00 -4.59 -16.76
CA ARG A 147 -3.28 -5.75 -16.23
C ARG A 147 -1.77 -5.50 -16.23
N GLY A 148 -1.06 -6.10 -15.26
CA GLY A 148 0.39 -6.01 -15.18
C GLY A 148 0.86 -4.56 -15.03
N ILE A 149 1.81 -4.16 -15.88
CA ILE A 149 2.37 -2.81 -15.89
C ILE A 149 1.39 -1.74 -16.39
N GLU A 150 0.35 -2.13 -17.13
CA GLU A 150 -0.71 -1.27 -17.65
C GLU A 150 -1.86 -1.07 -16.65
N ARG A 151 -1.77 -1.67 -15.47
CA ARG A 151 -2.80 -1.52 -14.45
C ARG A 151 -2.78 -0.10 -13.88
N GLN A 152 -3.94 0.54 -13.85
CA GLN A 152 -4.14 1.90 -13.38
C GLN A 152 -5.39 2.04 -12.51
N VAL A 153 -5.43 3.11 -11.72
CA VAL A 153 -6.63 3.52 -10.97
C VAL A 153 -7.38 4.54 -11.81
N VAL A 154 -8.68 4.32 -11.97
CA VAL A 154 -9.56 5.20 -12.74
C VAL A 154 -10.79 5.60 -11.92
N SER A 155 -11.39 6.71 -12.32
CA SER A 155 -12.69 7.19 -11.86
C SER A 155 -13.76 6.90 -12.92
N TYR A 156 -14.85 6.25 -12.53
CA TYR A 156 -16.02 6.03 -13.38
C TYR A 156 -16.90 7.28 -13.39
N THR A 157 -16.53 8.29 -14.18
CA THR A 157 -17.12 9.64 -14.14
C THR A 157 -18.62 9.67 -14.36
N VAL A 158 -19.17 8.81 -15.23
CA VAL A 158 -20.63 8.69 -15.44
C VAL A 158 -21.37 8.29 -14.17
N ARG A 159 -20.78 7.38 -13.40
CA ARG A 159 -21.32 6.96 -12.11
C ARG A 159 -21.07 8.03 -11.06
N ALA A 160 -19.86 8.59 -11.02
CA ALA A 160 -19.49 9.67 -10.10
C ALA A 160 -20.47 10.85 -10.17
N LYS A 161 -20.85 11.28 -11.38
CA LYS A 161 -21.85 12.34 -11.60
C LYS A 161 -23.19 12.08 -10.89
N LYS A 162 -23.58 10.82 -10.74
CA LYS A 162 -24.87 10.43 -10.15
C LYS A 162 -24.80 10.22 -8.65
N VAL A 163 -23.69 9.68 -8.14
CA VAL A 163 -23.63 9.15 -6.77
C VAL A 163 -22.56 9.81 -5.90
N CYS A 164 -21.60 10.52 -6.49
CA CYS A 164 -20.53 11.19 -5.74
C CYS A 164 -20.06 12.46 -6.48
N PRO A 165 -20.79 13.59 -6.35
CA PRO A 165 -20.42 14.87 -6.97
C PRO A 165 -19.00 15.32 -6.60
N GLU A 166 -18.56 15.13 -5.34
CA GLU A 166 -17.18 15.39 -4.90
C GLU A 166 -16.12 14.68 -5.77
N CYS A 167 -16.39 13.45 -6.22
CA CYS A 167 -15.48 12.70 -7.10
C CYS A 167 -15.64 13.10 -8.57
N PHE A 168 -16.80 13.64 -8.96
CA PHE A 168 -17.04 14.17 -10.31
C PHE A 168 -16.35 15.52 -10.52
N ASP A 169 -16.43 16.41 -9.53
CA ASP A 169 -15.81 17.75 -9.55
C ASP A 169 -14.31 17.73 -9.18
N LYS A 170 -13.72 16.53 -9.08
CA LYS A 170 -12.29 16.29 -8.77
C LYS A 170 -11.83 16.83 -7.40
N GLU A 171 -12.75 17.19 -6.51
CA GLU A 171 -12.44 17.48 -5.10
C GLU A 171 -12.00 16.22 -4.33
N LEU A 172 -12.39 15.03 -4.83
CA LEU A 172 -11.80 13.72 -4.56
C LEU A 172 -11.40 13.52 -3.09
N SER A 173 -12.38 13.63 -2.18
CA SER A 173 -12.19 13.43 -0.74
C SER A 173 -11.53 12.09 -0.37
N CYS A 174 -11.58 11.08 -1.24
CA CYS A 174 -10.89 9.80 -1.08
C CYS A 174 -9.38 9.86 -1.41
N LEU A 175 -8.93 10.82 -2.23
CA LEU A 175 -7.51 11.06 -2.54
C LEU A 175 -6.76 11.75 -1.42
N ARG A 176 -7.46 12.32 -0.43
CA ARG A 176 -6.83 12.75 0.82
C ARG A 176 -6.17 11.62 1.60
N PHE A 177 -6.35 10.36 1.18
CA PHE A 177 -5.69 9.19 1.76
C PHE A 177 -4.62 8.62 0.82
N CYS A 178 -4.37 9.28 -0.31
CA CYS A 178 -3.35 8.87 -1.26
C CYS A 178 -1.97 9.24 -0.71
N PRO A 179 -1.11 8.26 -0.37
CA PRO A 179 0.20 8.57 0.22
C PRO A 179 1.11 9.35 -0.74
N THR A 180 0.82 9.27 -2.05
CA THR A 180 1.60 9.92 -3.11
C THR A 180 0.97 11.21 -3.64
N GLY A 181 -0.23 11.58 -3.19
CA GLY A 181 -0.95 12.77 -3.67
C GLY A 181 -1.33 12.73 -5.15
N VAL A 182 -1.54 11.55 -5.74
CA VAL A 182 -1.82 11.40 -7.18
C VAL A 182 -3.31 11.49 -7.48
N ILE A 183 -3.66 12.34 -8.46
CA ILE A 183 -5.01 12.44 -9.02
C ILE A 183 -5.24 11.36 -10.09
N VAL A 184 -6.43 10.75 -10.06
CA VAL A 184 -6.80 9.59 -10.90
C VAL A 184 -7.36 10.02 -12.26
N ASN A 185 -7.21 9.14 -13.25
CA ASN A 185 -7.76 9.36 -14.58
C ASN A 185 -9.27 9.20 -14.63
N ASP A 186 -9.91 9.93 -15.53
CA ASP A 186 -11.30 9.71 -15.90
C ASP A 186 -11.36 8.49 -16.84
N CYS A 187 -12.08 7.44 -16.42
CA CYS A 187 -12.50 6.39 -17.33
C CYS A 187 -13.62 6.99 -18.19
N ALA A 188 -13.29 7.49 -19.36
CA ALA A 188 -14.30 7.90 -20.34
C ALA A 188 -15.25 6.73 -20.61
N THR A 189 -16.49 7.04 -20.98
CA THR A 189 -17.65 6.14 -21.22
C THR A 189 -17.37 4.87 -22.03
N VAL A 190 -16.25 4.78 -22.73
CA VAL A 190 -15.82 3.63 -23.50
C VAL A 190 -14.52 3.13 -22.89
N CYS A 191 -14.58 2.02 -22.14
CA CYS A 191 -13.39 1.23 -21.86
C CYS A 191 -12.87 0.77 -23.22
N PRO A 192 -11.68 1.21 -23.68
CA PRO A 192 -11.24 0.88 -25.02
C PRO A 192 -11.09 -0.64 -25.10
N ALA A 193 -11.95 -1.25 -25.92
CA ALA A 193 -11.85 -2.68 -26.25
C ALA A 193 -10.56 -2.96 -27.05
N SER A 194 -9.97 -1.93 -27.65
CA SER A 194 -8.70 -1.97 -28.37
C SER A 194 -7.53 -1.58 -27.48
N ARG A 195 -6.38 -2.23 -27.70
CA ARG A 195 -5.09 -1.93 -27.06
C ARG A 195 -4.43 -0.67 -27.65
N ASP A 196 -5.23 0.28 -28.14
CA ASP A 196 -4.70 1.48 -28.75
C ASP A 196 -4.18 2.39 -27.64
N GLU A 197 -2.86 2.59 -27.63
CA GLU A 197 -2.13 3.39 -26.62
C GLU A 197 -2.62 4.84 -26.50
N GLU A 198 -3.35 5.33 -27.50
CA GLU A 198 -3.91 6.68 -27.56
C GLU A 198 -5.33 6.77 -26.95
N ALA A 199 -6.10 5.67 -26.93
CA ALA A 199 -7.46 5.62 -26.41
C ALA A 199 -7.51 5.36 -24.89
N PHE A 200 -6.47 4.73 -24.34
CA PHE A 200 -6.17 4.83 -22.91
C PHE A 200 -5.58 6.20 -22.65
N ALA A 201 -6.45 7.21 -22.48
CA ALA A 201 -6.07 8.59 -22.16
C ALA A 201 -4.81 8.61 -21.29
N LYS A 202 -3.69 9.07 -21.86
CA LYS A 202 -2.41 9.17 -21.15
C LYS A 202 -2.68 9.93 -19.85
N PRO A 203 -2.17 9.46 -18.71
CA PRO A 203 -2.73 9.86 -17.43
C PRO A 203 -2.68 11.39 -17.24
N VAL A 204 -3.76 11.99 -16.72
CA VAL A 204 -3.73 13.38 -16.25
C VAL A 204 -3.03 13.35 -14.90
N ARG A 205 -1.70 13.38 -14.98
CA ARG A 205 -0.74 13.20 -13.89
C ARG A 205 -0.55 14.52 -13.17
N VAL A 206 -1.35 14.79 -12.15
CA VAL A 206 -1.06 15.90 -11.24
C VAL A 206 -0.77 15.33 -9.87
N ARG A 207 0.48 15.54 -9.42
CA ARG A 207 0.95 15.26 -8.06
C ARG A 207 0.63 16.49 -7.22
N ASP A 208 -0.13 16.31 -6.16
CA ASP A 208 -0.39 17.32 -5.14
C ASP A 208 0.58 17.09 -3.97
N ASP A 209 1.63 17.91 -3.92
CA ASP A 209 2.71 17.79 -2.93
C ASP A 209 2.23 18.08 -1.50
N ASP A 210 1.29 19.01 -1.35
CA ASP A 210 0.74 19.40 -0.05
C ASP A 210 -0.11 18.28 0.53
N ASN A 211 -0.96 17.66 -0.30
CA ASN A 211 -1.73 16.48 0.07
C ASN A 211 -0.80 15.30 0.41
N ALA A 212 0.21 15.01 -0.42
CA ALA A 212 1.15 13.91 -0.17
C ALA A 212 1.89 14.08 1.19
N ALA A 213 2.29 15.30 1.54
CA ALA A 213 2.94 15.60 2.81
C ALA A 213 1.98 15.43 4.00
N ALA A 214 0.74 15.93 3.88
CA ALA A 214 -0.27 15.81 4.93
C ALA A 214 -0.64 14.34 5.23
N VAL A 215 -0.77 13.51 4.19
CA VAL A 215 -1.10 12.08 4.35
C VAL A 215 0.00 11.32 5.05
N LYS A 216 1.28 11.56 4.71
CA LYS A 216 2.41 10.90 5.39
C LYS A 216 2.39 11.13 6.90
N LYS A 217 2.12 12.37 7.33
CA LYS A 217 2.01 12.71 8.75
C LYS A 217 0.90 11.92 9.46
N SER A 218 -0.20 11.63 8.76
CA SER A 218 -1.33 10.87 9.31
C SER A 218 -1.11 9.35 9.35
N LEU A 219 -0.20 8.81 8.53
CA LEU A 219 0.10 7.38 8.45
C LEU A 219 1.11 6.91 9.51
N GLY A 220 1.60 7.82 10.37
CA GLY A 220 2.55 7.49 11.43
C GLY A 220 4.01 7.41 10.99
N ASP A 221 4.35 7.86 9.77
CA ASP A 221 5.72 7.92 9.28
C ASP A 221 6.38 9.28 9.68
N ALA A 222 6.57 9.51 10.99
CA ALA A 222 7.25 10.69 11.55
C ALA A 222 8.68 10.38 12.02
#